data_AF-A0A0S9KF61-F1
#
_entry.id   AF-A0A0S9KF61-F1
#
_cell.length_a   1.000
_cell.length_b   1.000
_cell.length_c   1.000
_cell.angle_alpha   90.00
_cell.angle_beta   90.00
_cell.angle_gamma   90.00
#
_symmetry.space_group_name_H-M   'P 1'
#
loop_
_entity.id
_entity.type
_entity.pdbx_description
1 polymer ?
#
loop_
_entity_poly.entity_id
_entity_poly.type
_entity_poly.pdbx_seq_one_letter_code
_entity_poly.pdbx_strand_id
1 'polypeptide(L)'
;MDNESVKDDAQAPAAPSVAPAPATAAAPKAPRASKPRVPGAPAKPKSAAKPRKKLSKTAIALIAVSGVAVLGWASFAVAVNVAANTNDELVHVQADNTKMSGEKDDLIGDLTEMTASRDQYMNASDAVAKREEAVKVKETALQTREDAVKGREDAVTGAEARVAQTTLKDGYSYIVGVSMEPGVYEATSASGTCYWEINTSGTNGSDIVDNDLGAQGLIRVTVSGGQDFNSSRCGDWKKVG
;
A
#
# COMPACT_ATOMS: atom_id res chain seq x y z
N MET A 1 42.97 31.85 -31.55
CA MET A 1 41.59 32.04 -32.06
C MET A 1 41.04 30.64 -32.17
N ASP A 2 40.73 30.09 -31.01
CA ASP A 2 40.46 28.69 -30.80
C ASP A 2 38.94 28.56 -30.71
N ASN A 3 38.32 28.02 -31.76
CA ASN A 3 36.88 27.81 -31.79
C ASN A 3 36.61 26.31 -31.63
N GLU A 4 36.20 25.98 -30.42
CA GLU A 4 35.87 24.67 -29.91
C GLU A 4 34.50 24.23 -30.44
N SER A 5 34.46 23.01 -30.98
CA SER A 5 33.27 22.39 -31.55
C SER A 5 32.50 21.67 -30.43
N VAL A 6 31.37 22.23 -30.01
CA VAL A 6 30.45 21.57 -29.07
C VAL A 6 29.44 20.75 -29.88
N LYS A 7 29.54 19.42 -29.77
CA LYS A 7 28.49 18.47 -30.14
C LYS A 7 27.72 18.12 -28.87
N ASP A 8 26.45 18.47 -28.84
CA ASP A 8 25.49 18.01 -27.83
C ASP A 8 24.94 16.63 -28.23
N ASP A 9 25.51 15.57 -27.65
CA ASP A 9 24.92 14.23 -27.67
C ASP A 9 23.94 14.11 -26.48
N ALA A 10 22.64 14.19 -26.77
CA ALA A 10 21.58 13.98 -25.80
C ALA A 10 21.43 12.48 -25.48
N GLN A 11 21.99 12.05 -24.36
CA GLN A 11 21.82 10.72 -23.78
C GLN A 11 20.39 10.54 -23.24
N ALA A 12 19.65 9.56 -23.76
CA ALA A 12 18.33 9.17 -23.25
C ALA A 12 18.41 8.57 -21.82
N PRO A 13 17.43 8.81 -20.93
CA PRO A 13 17.45 8.25 -19.58
C PRO A 13 17.15 6.75 -19.57
N ALA A 14 17.98 6.00 -18.83
CA ALA A 14 17.85 4.57 -18.60
C ALA A 14 16.60 4.21 -17.77
N ALA A 15 15.94 3.10 -18.13
CA ALA A 15 14.82 2.54 -17.39
C ALA A 15 15.25 2.00 -16.01
N PRO A 16 14.40 2.11 -14.96
CA PRO A 16 14.73 1.60 -13.64
C PRO A 16 14.69 0.06 -13.59
N SER A 17 15.77 -0.50 -13.05
CA SER A 17 15.97 -1.93 -12.79
C SER A 17 15.00 -2.45 -11.72
N VAL A 18 14.27 -3.52 -12.05
CA VAL A 18 13.37 -4.24 -11.13
C VAL A 18 14.19 -5.24 -10.31
N ALA A 19 14.27 -5.02 -8.99
CA ALA A 19 14.89 -5.95 -8.07
C ALA A 19 14.02 -7.21 -7.85
N PRO A 20 14.62 -8.40 -7.67
CA PRO A 20 13.87 -9.64 -7.44
C PRO A 20 13.34 -9.73 -6.00
N ALA A 21 12.17 -10.38 -5.85
CA ALA A 21 11.48 -10.59 -4.59
C ALA A 21 12.26 -11.51 -3.63
N PRO A 22 12.24 -11.26 -2.30
CA PRO A 22 12.88 -12.15 -1.34
C PRO A 22 12.05 -13.42 -1.08
N ALA A 23 12.76 -14.52 -0.90
CA ALA A 23 12.22 -15.85 -0.62
C ALA A 23 11.49 -15.92 0.73
N THR A 24 10.37 -16.63 0.73
CA THR A 24 9.51 -16.93 1.88
C THR A 24 10.23 -17.81 2.91
N ALA A 25 10.40 -17.30 4.13
CA ALA A 25 10.84 -18.08 5.29
C ALA A 25 9.65 -18.82 5.94
N ALA A 26 9.87 -20.08 6.33
CA ALA A 26 8.90 -20.98 6.92
C ALA A 26 8.50 -20.58 8.36
N ALA A 27 7.24 -20.81 8.71
CA ALA A 27 6.65 -20.49 10.02
C ALA A 27 7.10 -21.46 11.14
N PRO A 28 7.28 -20.99 12.39
CA PRO A 28 7.55 -21.86 13.54
C PRO A 28 6.26 -22.47 14.12
N LYS A 29 6.40 -23.67 14.70
CA LYS A 29 5.32 -24.48 15.29
C LYS A 29 4.82 -23.89 16.62
N ALA A 30 3.50 -23.99 16.84
CA ALA A 30 2.80 -23.53 18.04
C ALA A 30 3.12 -24.37 19.31
N PRO A 31 3.20 -23.75 20.50
CA PRO A 31 3.28 -24.47 21.77
C PRO A 31 1.90 -24.83 22.34
N ARG A 32 1.92 -25.86 23.20
CA ARG A 32 0.79 -26.63 23.71
C ARG A 32 0.16 -25.94 24.92
N ALA A 33 -1.17 -25.79 24.91
CA ALA A 33 -1.92 -25.12 25.98
C ALA A 33 -2.02 -25.95 27.27
N SER A 34 -1.77 -25.31 28.42
CA SER A 34 -2.13 -25.80 29.76
C SER A 34 -3.03 -24.80 30.49
N LYS A 35 -4.15 -25.29 31.03
CA LYS A 35 -5.20 -24.53 31.73
C LYS A 35 -4.77 -24.06 33.15
N PRO A 36 -5.29 -22.94 33.67
CA PRO A 36 -5.07 -22.53 35.06
C PRO A 36 -6.11 -23.09 36.03
N ARG A 37 -5.68 -23.39 37.27
CA ARG A 37 -6.53 -23.73 38.42
C ARG A 37 -6.22 -22.77 39.58
N VAL A 38 -7.25 -22.12 40.10
CA VAL A 38 -7.29 -21.39 41.39
C VAL A 38 -8.52 -21.92 42.13
N PRO A 39 -8.43 -22.34 43.41
CA PRO A 39 -8.67 -21.46 44.59
C PRO A 39 -7.74 -21.83 45.76
N GLY A 40 -7.43 -21.00 46.76
CA GLY A 40 -8.23 -20.06 47.54
C GLY A 40 -7.61 -20.06 48.96
N ALA A 41 -7.38 -18.89 49.53
CA ALA A 41 -6.66 -18.70 50.80
C ALA A 41 -7.43 -19.20 52.03
N PRO A 42 -6.77 -19.55 53.15
CA PRO A 42 -7.39 -19.55 54.47
C PRO A 42 -6.93 -18.36 55.32
N ALA A 43 -7.91 -17.76 56.00
CA ALA A 43 -7.78 -16.66 56.94
C ALA A 43 -7.23 -17.10 58.31
N LYS A 44 -6.53 -16.18 58.99
CA LYS A 44 -6.04 -16.29 60.38
C LYS A 44 -7.15 -16.18 61.42
N PRO A 45 -6.96 -16.76 62.63
CA PRO A 45 -7.41 -16.09 63.84
C PRO A 45 -6.40 -16.05 65.01
N LYS A 46 -6.27 -14.82 65.53
CA LYS A 46 -6.21 -14.31 66.92
C LYS A 46 -5.48 -15.08 68.05
N SER A 47 -4.63 -14.29 68.70
CA SER A 47 -3.89 -14.47 69.95
C SER A 47 -4.76 -14.70 71.21
N ALA A 48 -4.26 -15.52 72.14
CA ALA A 48 -4.65 -15.56 73.55
C ALA A 48 -3.40 -15.65 74.43
N ALA A 49 -3.41 -14.96 75.58
CA ALA A 49 -2.23 -14.65 76.39
C ALA A 49 -2.16 -15.39 77.74
N LYS A 50 -0.90 -15.65 78.17
CA LYS A 50 -0.35 -15.77 79.56
C LYS A 50 -0.61 -17.08 80.35
N PRO A 51 0.23 -17.47 81.36
CA PRO A 51 1.03 -16.59 82.26
C PRO A 51 2.50 -16.98 82.54
N ARG A 52 3.24 -15.98 83.08
CA ARG A 52 4.61 -16.08 83.59
C ARG A 52 4.62 -16.66 85.02
N LYS A 53 5.45 -17.67 85.29
CA LYS A 53 5.82 -18.09 86.66
C LYS A 53 7.21 -17.56 87.01
N LYS A 54 7.32 -16.91 88.18
CA LYS A 54 8.58 -16.45 88.79
C LYS A 54 9.01 -17.46 89.86
N LEU A 55 10.29 -17.83 89.87
CA LEU A 55 11.04 -18.42 91.01
C LEU A 55 12.52 -18.47 90.58
N SER A 56 13.54 -18.30 91.41
CA SER A 56 13.80 -17.52 92.64
C SER A 56 15.32 -17.35 92.70
N LYS A 57 15.83 -16.30 93.37
CA LYS A 57 17.25 -15.89 93.38
C LYS A 57 18.18 -16.80 94.21
N THR A 58 17.82 -18.06 94.44
CA THR A 58 18.53 -18.99 95.33
C THR A 58 19.11 -20.21 94.64
N ALA A 59 19.04 -20.28 93.30
CA ALA A 59 19.71 -21.31 92.50
C ALA A 59 20.86 -20.73 91.65
N ILE A 60 21.32 -19.52 91.99
CA ILE A 60 22.57 -18.95 91.51
C ILE A 60 23.57 -19.12 92.65
N ALA A 61 24.74 -19.65 92.31
CA ALA A 61 25.88 -19.87 93.19
C ALA A 61 25.73 -21.02 94.18
N LEU A 62 25.86 -22.25 93.67
CA LEU A 62 26.84 -23.18 94.24
C LEU A 62 27.20 -24.23 93.17
N ILE A 63 28.51 -24.36 92.95
CA ILE A 63 29.21 -25.36 92.12
C ILE A 63 29.37 -24.96 90.64
N ALA A 64 30.08 -23.84 90.48
CA ALA A 64 30.63 -23.30 89.24
C ALA A 64 32.12 -23.70 89.03
N VAL A 65 32.56 -24.91 89.37
CA VAL A 65 34.00 -25.27 89.23
C VAL A 65 34.28 -26.62 88.54
N SER A 66 33.29 -27.42 88.13
CA SER A 66 33.55 -28.67 87.37
C SER A 66 32.77 -28.81 86.05
N GLY A 67 31.98 -27.80 85.65
CA GLY A 67 31.12 -27.87 84.47
C GLY A 67 31.68 -27.25 83.17
N VAL A 68 32.88 -26.64 83.19
CA VAL A 68 33.39 -25.91 82.01
C VAL A 68 33.98 -26.85 80.94
N ALA A 69 34.34 -28.08 81.29
CA ALA A 69 34.82 -29.05 80.29
C ALA A 69 33.70 -29.89 79.64
N VAL A 70 32.59 -30.15 80.35
CA VAL A 70 31.49 -31.00 79.85
C VAL A 70 30.43 -30.18 79.10
N LEU A 71 30.20 -28.91 79.47
CA LEU A 71 29.31 -28.03 78.71
C LEU A 71 29.94 -27.52 77.40
N GLY A 72 31.27 -27.49 77.30
CA GLY A 72 31.96 -27.19 76.04
C GLY A 72 31.76 -28.26 74.98
N TRP A 73 31.80 -29.55 75.37
CA TRP A 73 31.62 -30.67 74.44
C TRP A 73 30.15 -31.02 74.17
N ALA A 74 29.25 -30.89 75.15
CA ALA A 74 27.81 -31.09 74.93
C ALA A 74 27.19 -29.97 74.08
N SER A 75 27.67 -28.73 74.22
CA SER A 75 27.24 -27.62 73.35
C SER A 75 27.77 -27.79 71.92
N PHE A 76 28.97 -28.36 71.75
CA PHE A 76 29.49 -28.70 70.42
C PHE A 76 28.71 -29.87 69.80
N ALA A 77 28.33 -30.90 70.57
CA ALA A 77 27.57 -32.04 70.05
C ALA A 77 26.10 -31.72 69.73
N VAL A 78 25.42 -30.89 70.53
CA VAL A 78 24.05 -30.43 70.22
C VAL A 78 24.07 -29.43 69.05
N ALA A 79 25.10 -28.57 68.95
CA ALA A 79 25.29 -27.73 67.76
C ALA A 79 25.60 -28.55 66.50
N VAL A 80 26.37 -29.64 66.62
CA VAL A 80 26.72 -30.54 65.50
C VAL A 80 25.54 -31.44 65.08
N ASN A 81 24.69 -31.88 66.01
CA ASN A 81 23.51 -32.71 65.67
C ASN A 81 22.33 -31.87 65.14
N VAL A 82 22.17 -30.62 65.62
CA VAL A 82 21.27 -29.64 64.98
C VAL A 82 21.80 -29.28 63.60
N ALA A 83 23.11 -29.06 63.43
CA ALA A 83 23.71 -28.82 62.13
C ALA A 83 23.51 -30.00 61.15
N ALA A 84 23.54 -31.25 61.62
CA ALA A 84 23.37 -32.43 60.77
C ALA A 84 21.94 -32.61 60.22
N ASN A 85 20.89 -32.34 61.00
CA ASN A 85 19.50 -32.44 60.54
C ASN A 85 18.98 -31.18 59.83
N THR A 86 19.62 -30.01 60.02
CA THR A 86 19.31 -28.80 59.23
C THR A 86 19.92 -28.82 57.84
N ASN A 87 20.92 -29.68 57.59
CA ASN A 87 21.61 -29.75 56.30
C ASN A 87 20.73 -30.33 55.17
N ASP A 88 19.86 -31.30 55.47
CA ASP A 88 19.02 -31.95 54.44
C ASP A 88 17.86 -31.05 53.97
N GLU A 89 17.26 -30.30 54.91
CA GLU A 89 16.22 -29.29 54.63
C GLU A 89 16.80 -28.06 53.89
N LEU A 90 18.02 -27.62 54.24
CA LEU A 90 18.71 -26.54 53.52
C LEU A 90 19.06 -26.92 52.09
N VAL A 91 19.47 -28.16 51.84
CA VAL A 91 19.79 -28.66 50.49
C VAL A 91 18.53 -28.75 49.62
N HIS A 92 17.40 -29.21 50.17
CA HIS A 92 16.12 -29.21 49.45
C HIS A 92 15.61 -27.79 49.14
N VAL A 93 15.69 -26.87 50.10
CA VAL A 93 15.30 -25.47 49.89
C VAL A 93 16.23 -24.77 48.89
N GLN A 94 17.52 -25.11 48.85
CA GLN A 94 18.43 -24.62 47.82
C GLN A 94 18.08 -25.18 46.44
N ALA A 95 17.76 -26.47 46.33
CA ALA A 95 17.33 -27.10 45.09
C ALA A 95 15.98 -26.56 44.57
N ASP A 96 15.03 -26.26 45.46
CA ASP A 96 13.76 -25.65 45.08
C ASP A 96 13.92 -24.18 44.66
N ASN A 97 14.83 -23.43 45.29
CA ASN A 97 15.15 -22.07 44.86
C ASN A 97 15.82 -22.03 43.48
N THR A 98 16.73 -22.96 43.17
CA THR A 98 17.34 -23.03 41.83
C THR A 98 16.32 -23.44 40.78
N LYS A 99 15.43 -24.38 41.11
CA LYS A 99 14.31 -24.77 40.23
C LYS A 99 13.36 -23.60 39.96
N MET A 100 12.90 -22.89 41.00
CA MET A 100 12.05 -21.72 40.83
C MET A 100 12.73 -20.59 40.06
N SER A 101 14.05 -20.41 40.24
CA SER A 101 14.80 -19.45 39.44
C SER A 101 14.79 -19.83 37.96
N GLY A 102 15.02 -21.10 37.63
CA GLY A 102 14.95 -21.60 36.25
C GLY A 102 13.57 -21.42 35.63
N GLU A 103 12.50 -21.80 36.34
CA GLU A 103 11.12 -21.60 35.87
C GLU A 103 10.77 -20.10 35.67
N LYS A 104 11.32 -19.22 36.51
CA LYS A 104 11.17 -17.76 36.35
C LYS A 104 11.88 -17.25 35.11
N ASP A 105 13.09 -17.74 34.85
CA ASP A 105 13.89 -17.36 33.68
C ASP A 105 13.22 -17.83 32.37
N ASP A 106 12.70 -19.06 32.37
CA ASP A 106 11.90 -19.61 31.25
C ASP A 106 10.66 -18.74 30.99
N LEU A 107 9.90 -18.39 32.03
CA LEU A 107 8.71 -17.57 31.90
C LEU A 107 9.03 -16.13 31.42
N ILE A 108 10.18 -15.57 31.82
CA ILE A 108 10.67 -14.28 31.31
C ILE A 108 11.02 -14.40 29.82
N GLY A 109 11.63 -15.52 29.41
CA GLY A 109 11.88 -15.85 28.01
C GLY A 109 10.60 -15.90 27.19
N ASP A 110 9.61 -16.67 27.63
CA ASP A 110 8.31 -16.82 26.97
C ASP A 110 7.57 -15.48 26.86
N LEU A 111 7.59 -14.64 27.91
CA LEU A 111 6.96 -13.33 27.87
C LEU A 111 7.65 -12.41 26.86
N THR A 112 8.97 -12.49 26.75
CA THR A 112 9.76 -11.70 25.79
C THR A 112 9.42 -12.13 24.36
N GLU A 113 9.34 -13.44 24.10
CA GLU A 113 8.95 -13.96 22.78
C GLU A 113 7.51 -13.58 22.41
N MET A 114 6.56 -13.74 23.34
CA MET A 114 5.17 -13.36 23.12
C MET A 114 5.01 -11.85 22.86
N THR A 115 5.78 -11.03 23.57
CA THR A 115 5.85 -9.58 23.36
C THR A 115 6.37 -9.26 21.96
N ALA A 116 7.47 -9.89 21.53
CA ALA A 116 8.02 -9.69 20.19
C ALA A 116 7.05 -10.12 19.09
N SER A 117 6.36 -11.25 19.27
CA SER A 117 5.35 -11.73 18.33
C SER A 117 4.16 -10.78 18.23
N ARG A 118 3.64 -10.29 19.37
CA ARG A 118 2.59 -9.26 19.39
C ARG A 118 3.02 -8.02 18.60
N ASP A 119 4.23 -7.53 18.83
CA ASP A 119 4.73 -6.32 18.17
C ASP A 119 4.88 -6.53 16.65
N GLN A 120 5.31 -7.73 16.21
CA GLN A 120 5.32 -8.09 14.80
C GLN A 120 3.92 -8.09 14.17
N TYR A 121 2.92 -8.66 14.85
CA TYR A 121 1.54 -8.66 14.35
C TYR A 121 0.94 -7.26 14.28
N MET A 122 1.22 -6.40 15.27
CA MET A 122 0.79 -5.00 15.26
C MET A 122 1.43 -4.26 14.08
N ASN A 123 2.74 -4.42 13.86
CA ASN A 123 3.43 -3.81 12.72
C ASN A 123 2.90 -4.31 11.37
N ALA A 124 2.58 -5.61 11.26
CA ALA A 124 1.99 -6.19 10.06
C ALA A 124 0.57 -5.65 9.82
N SER A 125 -0.24 -5.54 10.87
CA SER A 125 -1.58 -4.95 10.82
C SER A 125 -1.54 -3.50 10.33
N ASP A 126 -0.63 -2.69 10.87
CA ASP A 126 -0.44 -1.31 10.45
C ASP A 126 0.03 -1.20 9.00
N ALA A 127 0.89 -2.11 8.57
CA ALA A 127 1.36 -2.17 7.18
C ALA A 127 0.22 -2.55 6.22
N VAL A 128 -0.66 -3.48 6.61
CA VAL A 128 -1.86 -3.85 5.83
C VAL A 128 -2.83 -2.67 5.74
N ALA A 129 -3.13 -2.01 6.86
CA ALA A 129 -3.99 -0.83 6.88
C ALA A 129 -3.49 0.26 5.93
N LYS A 130 -2.18 0.56 5.93
CA LYS A 130 -1.57 1.51 4.98
C LYS A 130 -1.71 1.07 3.52
N ARG A 131 -1.59 -0.22 3.24
CA ARG A 131 -1.76 -0.76 1.88
C ARG A 131 -3.21 -0.66 1.42
N GLU A 132 -4.18 -0.94 2.30
CA GLU A 132 -5.60 -0.81 1.97
C GLU A 132 -5.95 0.63 1.60
N GLU A 133 -5.47 1.62 2.35
CA GLU A 133 -5.65 3.03 1.99
C GLU A 133 -4.96 3.39 0.67
N ALA A 134 -3.73 2.91 0.45
CA ALA A 134 -3.04 3.13 -0.83
C ALA A 134 -3.79 2.48 -2.01
N VAL A 135 -4.43 1.32 -1.81
CA VAL A 135 -5.24 0.65 -2.82
C VAL A 135 -6.51 1.44 -3.11
N LYS A 136 -7.23 1.93 -2.09
CA LYS A 136 -8.42 2.79 -2.29
C LYS A 136 -8.11 4.05 -3.09
N VAL A 137 -6.96 4.67 -2.82
CA VAL A 137 -6.49 5.84 -3.59
C VAL A 137 -6.24 5.45 -5.04
N LYS A 138 -5.59 4.31 -5.30
CA LYS A 138 -5.36 3.82 -6.67
C LYS A 138 -6.66 3.47 -7.39
N GLU A 139 -7.61 2.85 -6.71
CA GLU A 139 -8.92 2.48 -7.27
C GLU A 139 -9.68 3.73 -7.71
N THR A 140 -9.73 4.75 -6.85
CA THR A 140 -10.32 6.05 -7.20
C THR A 140 -9.61 6.72 -8.39
N ALA A 141 -8.28 6.65 -8.41
CA ALA A 141 -7.48 7.19 -9.51
C ALA A 141 -7.68 6.42 -10.82
N LEU A 142 -7.89 5.10 -10.76
CA LEU A 142 -8.22 4.27 -11.92
C LEU A 142 -9.61 4.60 -12.44
N GLN A 143 -10.62 4.67 -11.56
CA GLN A 143 -11.97 5.07 -11.94
C GLN A 143 -11.98 6.42 -12.67
N THR A 144 -11.25 7.41 -12.14
CA THR A 144 -11.13 8.74 -12.77
C THR A 144 -10.51 8.64 -14.18
N ARG A 145 -9.52 7.76 -14.37
CA ARG A 145 -8.89 7.55 -15.67
C ARG A 145 -9.82 6.83 -16.65
N GLU A 146 -10.57 5.84 -16.17
CA GLU A 146 -11.56 5.11 -16.96
C GLU A 146 -12.65 6.06 -17.46
N ASP A 147 -13.19 6.91 -16.58
CA ASP A 147 -14.19 7.93 -16.95
C ASP A 147 -13.62 8.93 -17.97
N ALA A 148 -12.36 9.34 -17.80
CA ALA A 148 -11.68 10.23 -18.75
C ALA A 148 -11.43 9.56 -20.12
N VAL A 149 -11.08 8.27 -20.15
CA VAL A 149 -10.93 7.50 -21.39
C VAL A 149 -12.28 7.42 -22.10
N LYS A 150 -13.35 7.04 -21.38
CA LYS A 150 -14.69 6.96 -21.92
C LYS A 150 -15.15 8.31 -22.52
N GLY A 151 -14.92 9.41 -21.82
CA GLY A 151 -15.24 10.75 -22.33
C GLY A 151 -14.50 11.08 -23.64
N ARG A 152 -13.26 10.61 -23.81
CA ARG A 152 -12.53 10.77 -25.09
C ARG A 152 -13.08 9.86 -26.18
N GLU A 153 -13.43 8.62 -25.86
CA GLU A 153 -14.02 7.67 -26.82
C GLU A 153 -15.36 8.19 -27.35
N ASP A 154 -16.22 8.70 -26.47
CA ASP A 154 -17.50 9.32 -26.83
C ASP A 154 -17.28 10.56 -27.72
N ALA A 155 -16.29 11.40 -27.38
CA ALA A 155 -15.94 12.57 -28.18
C ALA A 155 -15.40 12.21 -29.57
N VAL A 156 -14.55 11.19 -29.68
CA VAL A 156 -14.03 10.69 -30.97
C VAL A 156 -15.17 10.10 -31.79
N THR A 157 -16.03 9.29 -31.19
CA THR A 157 -17.21 8.73 -31.87
C THR A 157 -18.11 9.86 -32.42
N GLY A 158 -18.36 10.90 -31.61
CA GLY A 158 -19.11 12.07 -32.05
C GLY A 158 -18.44 12.83 -33.20
N ALA A 159 -17.10 12.97 -33.15
CA ALA A 159 -16.33 13.59 -34.22
C ALA A 159 -16.35 12.77 -35.52
N GLU A 160 -16.20 11.44 -35.44
CA GLU A 160 -16.29 10.53 -36.57
C GLU A 160 -17.68 10.56 -37.21
N ALA A 161 -18.73 10.57 -36.40
CA ALA A 161 -20.10 10.72 -36.89
C ALA A 161 -20.31 12.06 -37.60
N ARG A 162 -19.73 13.16 -37.09
CA ARG A 162 -19.80 14.46 -37.77
C ARG A 162 -19.06 14.44 -39.10
N VAL A 163 -17.83 13.90 -39.13
CA VAL A 163 -17.05 13.76 -40.37
C VAL A 163 -17.81 12.92 -41.39
N ALA A 164 -18.42 11.80 -40.98
CA ALA A 164 -19.21 10.97 -41.87
C ALA A 164 -20.43 11.71 -42.45
N GLN A 165 -21.12 12.52 -41.64
CA GLN A 165 -22.27 13.31 -42.07
C GLN A 165 -21.91 14.48 -42.98
N THR A 166 -20.73 15.09 -42.81
CA THR A 166 -20.32 16.28 -43.57
C THR A 166 -19.30 15.98 -44.67
N THR A 167 -18.95 14.72 -44.91
CA THR A 167 -18.10 14.34 -46.05
C THR A 167 -18.91 14.35 -47.32
N LEU A 168 -18.50 15.15 -48.29
CA LEU A 168 -19.09 15.17 -49.63
C LEU A 168 -18.31 14.23 -50.54
N LYS A 169 -19.01 13.43 -51.32
CA LYS A 169 -18.43 12.58 -52.37
C LYS A 169 -18.18 13.37 -53.64
N ASP A 170 -17.03 13.12 -54.26
CA ASP A 170 -16.66 13.63 -55.58
C ASP A 170 -17.66 13.18 -56.66
N GLY A 171 -17.89 14.00 -57.68
CA GLY A 171 -18.78 13.67 -58.80
C GLY A 171 -20.27 13.79 -58.51
N TYR A 172 -20.66 14.33 -57.35
CA TYR A 172 -22.04 14.65 -57.00
C TYR A 172 -22.27 16.16 -56.98
N SER A 173 -23.51 16.56 -57.17
CA SER A 173 -23.97 17.95 -57.04
C SER A 173 -24.66 18.16 -55.71
N TYR A 174 -24.29 19.25 -55.03
CA TYR A 174 -24.84 19.61 -53.73
C TYR A 174 -25.44 21.01 -53.75
N ILE A 175 -26.59 21.17 -53.08
CA ILE A 175 -27.21 22.47 -52.85
C ILE A 175 -26.88 22.89 -51.41
N VAL A 176 -26.16 24.00 -51.26
CA VAL A 176 -25.66 24.48 -49.98
C VAL A 176 -26.81 25.05 -49.14
N GLY A 177 -26.97 24.48 -47.95
CA GLY A 177 -28.12 24.72 -47.07
C GLY A 177 -29.28 23.75 -47.26
N VAL A 178 -29.18 22.81 -48.22
CA VAL A 178 -30.21 21.77 -48.46
C VAL A 178 -29.60 20.36 -48.36
N SER A 179 -28.67 20.01 -49.25
CA SER A 179 -28.03 18.69 -49.26
C SER A 179 -26.60 18.69 -48.71
N MET A 180 -26.07 19.87 -48.38
CA MET A 180 -24.81 20.03 -47.66
C MET A 180 -24.88 21.27 -46.75
N GLU A 181 -24.07 21.29 -45.69
CA GLU A 181 -24.00 22.46 -44.81
C GLU A 181 -23.12 23.57 -45.44
N PRO A 182 -23.43 24.86 -45.24
CA PRO A 182 -22.48 25.95 -45.48
C PRO A 182 -21.20 25.77 -44.65
N GLY A 183 -20.07 26.29 -45.13
CA GLY A 183 -18.80 26.26 -44.40
C GLY A 183 -17.58 26.11 -45.31
N VAL A 184 -16.46 25.71 -44.70
CA VAL A 184 -15.20 25.49 -45.43
C VAL A 184 -14.99 24.00 -45.64
N TYR A 185 -14.70 23.61 -46.88
CA TYR A 185 -14.44 22.23 -47.25
C TYR A 185 -13.05 22.09 -47.86
N GLU A 186 -12.38 20.99 -47.55
CA GLU A 186 -11.05 20.64 -48.05
C GLU A 186 -11.11 19.36 -48.88
N ALA A 187 -10.52 19.38 -50.07
CA ALA A 187 -10.45 18.22 -50.95
C ALA A 187 -9.46 17.19 -50.40
N THR A 188 -9.81 15.91 -50.49
CA THR A 188 -8.91 14.80 -50.11
C THR A 188 -7.88 14.46 -51.19
N SER A 189 -8.08 14.94 -52.42
CA SER A 189 -7.12 14.80 -53.51
C SER A 189 -6.86 16.14 -54.19
N ALA A 190 -5.58 16.44 -54.37
CA ALA A 190 -5.09 17.59 -55.11
C ALA A 190 -4.62 17.18 -56.51
N SER A 191 -5.43 16.38 -57.22
CA SER A 191 -5.04 15.96 -58.56
C SER A 191 -4.92 17.21 -59.45
N GLY A 192 -3.90 17.27 -60.31
CA GLY A 192 -3.78 18.35 -61.31
C GLY A 192 -4.90 18.36 -62.36
N THR A 193 -5.91 17.51 -62.18
CA THR A 193 -7.14 17.45 -62.99
C THR A 193 -8.40 17.67 -62.15
N CYS A 194 -8.26 18.02 -60.86
CA CYS A 194 -9.37 18.38 -60.01
C CYS A 194 -10.03 19.63 -60.57
N TYR A 195 -11.34 19.53 -60.80
CA TYR A 195 -12.21 20.63 -61.16
C TYR A 195 -13.28 20.78 -60.10
N TRP A 196 -13.51 21.99 -59.62
CA TRP A 196 -14.63 22.31 -58.76
C TRP A 196 -15.25 23.63 -59.17
N GLU A 197 -16.53 23.79 -58.87
CA GLU A 197 -17.27 25.01 -59.15
C GLU A 197 -18.32 25.26 -58.06
N ILE A 198 -18.58 26.54 -57.83
CA ILE A 198 -19.64 27.07 -56.99
C ILE A 198 -20.51 27.94 -57.88
N ASN A 199 -21.80 27.64 -57.95
CA ASN A 199 -22.78 28.38 -58.75
C ASN A 199 -23.83 29.04 -57.85
N THR A 200 -24.49 30.08 -58.34
CA THR A 200 -25.73 30.58 -57.71
C THR A 200 -26.83 29.55 -57.93
N SER A 201 -27.49 29.11 -56.86
CA SER A 201 -28.47 28.04 -56.93
C SER A 201 -29.69 28.43 -57.78
N GLY A 202 -30.23 27.47 -58.54
CA GLY A 202 -31.39 27.67 -59.40
C GLY A 202 -31.09 28.34 -60.75
N THR A 203 -29.84 28.69 -61.03
CA THR A 203 -29.41 29.24 -62.34
C THR A 203 -29.07 28.15 -63.36
N ASN A 204 -29.12 26.88 -62.97
CA ASN A 204 -28.76 25.74 -63.80
C ASN A 204 -27.32 25.86 -64.36
N GLY A 205 -26.40 26.37 -63.53
CA GLY A 205 -24.98 26.53 -63.86
C GLY A 205 -24.64 27.74 -64.74
N SER A 206 -25.58 28.67 -64.97
CA SER A 206 -25.30 29.85 -65.79
C SER A 206 -24.59 30.99 -65.06
N ASP A 207 -24.58 30.95 -63.71
CA ASP A 207 -23.98 31.96 -62.85
C ASP A 207 -22.94 31.32 -61.92
N ILE A 208 -21.69 31.30 -62.39
CA ILE A 208 -20.54 30.77 -61.65
C ILE A 208 -20.06 31.85 -60.68
N VAL A 209 -20.08 31.52 -59.39
CA VAL A 209 -19.53 32.34 -58.31
C VAL A 209 -18.01 32.18 -58.25
N ASP A 210 -17.53 30.93 -58.31
CA ASP A 210 -16.11 30.61 -58.25
C ASP A 210 -15.84 29.23 -58.84
N ASN A 211 -14.68 29.02 -59.47
CA ASN A 211 -14.25 27.72 -59.97
C ASN A 211 -12.74 27.66 -60.18
N ASP A 212 -12.20 26.44 -60.23
CA ASP A 212 -10.78 26.23 -60.56
C ASP A 212 -10.55 24.85 -61.20
N LEU A 213 -9.51 24.76 -62.04
CA LEU A 213 -9.06 23.54 -62.70
C LEU A 213 -7.55 23.34 -62.51
N GLY A 214 -7.18 22.21 -61.92
CA GLY A 214 -5.79 21.76 -61.87
C GLY A 214 -4.93 22.38 -60.77
N ALA A 215 -5.56 22.90 -59.72
CA ALA A 215 -4.86 23.29 -58.50
C ALA A 215 -4.02 22.13 -57.94
N GLN A 216 -2.76 22.44 -57.62
CA GLN A 216 -1.88 21.54 -56.88
C GLN A 216 -1.74 22.04 -55.44
N GLY A 217 -1.82 21.13 -54.46
CA GLY A 217 -1.73 21.45 -53.03
C GLY A 217 -3.05 21.36 -52.28
N LEU A 218 -3.13 21.92 -51.08
CA LEU A 218 -4.35 21.87 -50.26
C LEU A 218 -5.45 22.74 -50.86
N ILE A 219 -6.45 22.12 -51.48
CA ILE A 219 -7.60 22.81 -52.08
C ILE A 219 -8.68 23.00 -51.01
N ARG A 220 -9.04 24.26 -50.72
CA ARG A 220 -10.15 24.61 -49.85
C ARG A 220 -11.15 25.51 -50.56
N VAL A 221 -12.42 25.23 -50.34
CA VAL A 221 -13.54 26.02 -50.85
C VAL A 221 -14.39 26.52 -49.70
N THR A 222 -14.91 27.73 -49.81
CA THR A 222 -15.87 28.28 -48.86
C THR A 222 -17.21 28.42 -49.56
N VAL A 223 -18.24 27.78 -49.01
CA VAL A 223 -19.58 27.75 -49.58
C VAL A 223 -20.61 28.30 -48.60
N SER A 224 -21.57 29.02 -49.14
CA SER A 224 -22.64 29.73 -48.43
C SER A 224 -24.01 29.26 -48.90
N GLY A 225 -25.03 29.41 -48.04
CA GLY A 225 -26.39 29.01 -48.38
C GLY A 225 -26.90 29.69 -49.66
N GLY A 226 -27.64 28.95 -50.49
CA GLY A 226 -28.12 29.44 -51.79
C GLY A 226 -27.13 29.28 -52.94
N GLN A 227 -26.05 28.53 -52.73
CA GLN A 227 -25.11 28.12 -53.77
C GLN A 227 -25.28 26.64 -54.11
N ASP A 228 -24.79 26.25 -55.29
CA ASP A 228 -24.61 24.86 -55.69
C ASP A 228 -23.12 24.55 -55.77
N PHE A 229 -22.68 23.40 -55.24
CA PHE A 229 -21.29 22.94 -55.27
C PHE A 229 -21.17 21.64 -56.05
N ASN A 230 -20.27 21.64 -57.04
CA ASN A 230 -19.94 20.48 -57.85
C ASN A 230 -18.42 20.28 -57.87
N SER A 231 -17.99 19.02 -57.89
CA SER A 231 -16.58 18.69 -58.07
C SER A 231 -16.38 17.41 -58.87
N SER A 232 -15.23 17.31 -59.52
CA SER A 232 -14.81 16.14 -60.29
C SER A 232 -13.30 15.98 -60.20
N ARG A 233 -12.85 14.76 -59.89
CA ARG A 233 -11.43 14.37 -59.78
C ARG A 233 -10.70 15.10 -58.65
N CYS A 234 -11.45 15.56 -57.65
CA CYS A 234 -10.94 16.20 -56.44
C CYS A 234 -10.91 15.22 -55.24
N GLY A 235 -11.44 14.01 -55.42
CA GLY A 235 -11.72 13.13 -54.31
C GLY A 235 -12.83 13.69 -53.41
N ASP A 236 -13.06 13.03 -52.28
CA ASP A 236 -14.06 13.48 -51.31
C ASP A 236 -13.66 14.84 -50.70
N TRP A 237 -14.66 15.58 -50.22
CA TRP A 237 -14.47 16.84 -49.52
C TRP A 237 -14.85 16.72 -48.06
N LYS A 238 -13.95 17.15 -47.17
CA LYS A 238 -14.18 17.15 -45.72
C LYS A 238 -14.45 18.57 -45.25
N LYS A 239 -15.50 18.75 -44.45
CA LYS A 239 -15.74 20.02 -43.79
C LYS A 239 -14.67 20.28 -42.71
N VAL A 240 -14.02 21.44 -42.76
CA VAL A 240 -12.92 21.84 -41.87
C VAL A 240 -13.19 23.14 -41.10
N GLY A 241 -14.30 23.83 -41.38
CA GLY A 241 -14.71 25.08 -40.73
C GLY A 241 -16.21 25.30 -40.77
#